data_AF-A0A534W2H2-F1
#
_entry.id   AF-A0A534W2H2-F1
#
_cell.length_a   1.000
_cell.length_b   1.000
_cell.length_c   1.000
_cell.angle_alpha   90.00
_cell.angle_beta   90.00
_cell.angle_gamma   90.00
#
_symmetry.space_group_name_H-M   'P 1'
#
loop_
_entity.id
_entity.type
_entity.pdbx_description
1 polymer ?
#
loop_
_entity_poly.entity_id
_entity_poly.type
_entity_poly.pdbx_seq_one_letter_code
_entity_poly.pdbx_strand_id
1 'polypeptide(L)'
;MYGSQIRYIGDISREDAELLARTAAGARRILEFGAGASTQVLAQSASEGAEIVTVETKPDWVERTRANLRRLGIRREVRFVPYRGFWRSVQGPFEMIFDDGIDRLRAEFAERAWPMLAVGGCMLFHDTRRPRDARTALRHVERVFLEVASVHLNPEGSNLTVVRKQAPQAYVDWNVAEGRARWEYGHADPPPGLWGDKP
;
A
#
# COMPACT_ATOMS: atom_id res chain seq x y z
N MET A 1 10.71 26.72 1.12
CA MET A 1 9.28 27.04 0.94
C MET A 1 8.55 26.53 2.17
N TYR A 2 7.97 27.41 2.98
CA TYR A 2 7.13 26.99 4.11
C TYR A 2 5.94 26.21 3.54
N GLY A 3 5.90 24.91 3.84
CA GLY A 3 4.93 23.98 3.27
C GLY A 3 3.51 24.44 3.58
N SER A 4 2.70 24.61 2.54
CA SER A 4 1.28 24.87 2.72
C SER A 4 0.68 23.76 3.56
N GLN A 5 0.16 24.10 4.74
CA GLN A 5 -0.51 23.17 5.62
C GLN A 5 -1.65 22.49 4.85
N ILE A 6 -1.66 21.16 4.82
CA ILE A 6 -2.69 20.38 4.13
C ILE A 6 -4.02 20.61 4.85
N ARG A 7 -5.05 21.02 4.10
CA ARG A 7 -6.36 21.32 4.66
C ARG A 7 -7.35 20.24 4.26
N TYR A 8 -8.14 19.77 5.21
CA TYR A 8 -9.19 18.78 4.94
C TYR A 8 -10.36 18.97 5.90
N ILE A 9 -11.52 18.51 5.47
CA ILE A 9 -12.75 18.45 6.26
C ILE A 9 -13.13 16.98 6.41
N GLY A 10 -13.22 16.50 7.64
CA GLY A 10 -13.51 15.10 7.97
C GLY A 10 -12.48 14.52 8.92
N ASP A 11 -12.64 13.22 9.19
CA ASP A 11 -11.79 12.50 10.13
C ASP A 11 -10.60 11.88 9.39
N ILE A 12 -9.40 12.33 9.74
CA ILE A 12 -8.11 11.70 9.45
C ILE A 12 -7.09 12.34 10.39
N SER A 13 -6.22 11.52 11.00
CA SER A 13 -5.17 12.06 11.87
C SER A 13 -4.16 12.89 11.07
N ARG A 14 -3.46 13.80 11.74
CA ARG A 14 -2.41 14.60 11.09
C ARG A 14 -1.29 13.69 10.58
N GLU A 15 -0.91 12.70 11.38
CA GLU A 15 0.15 11.75 11.05
C GLU A 15 -0.22 10.91 9.81
N ASP A 16 -1.48 10.48 9.69
CA ASP A 16 -1.98 9.79 8.49
C ASP A 16 -1.98 10.72 7.26
N ALA A 17 -2.47 11.96 7.42
CA ALA A 17 -2.52 12.93 6.34
C ALA A 17 -1.12 13.30 5.82
N GLU A 18 -0.15 13.49 6.71
CA GLU A 18 1.24 13.79 6.35
C GLU A 18 1.91 12.63 5.60
N LEU A 19 1.72 11.40 6.07
CA LEU A 19 2.25 10.21 5.41
C LEU A 19 1.59 9.98 4.03
N LEU A 20 0.27 10.13 3.93
CA LEU A 20 -0.44 10.06 2.66
C LEU A 20 0.07 11.12 1.68
N ALA A 21 0.27 12.34 2.14
CA ALA A 21 0.73 13.44 1.30
C ALA A 21 2.13 13.20 0.73
N ARG A 22 3.09 12.80 1.57
CA ARG A 22 4.45 12.47 1.12
C ARG A 22 4.45 11.32 0.13
N THR A 23 3.61 10.31 0.37
CA THR A 23 3.51 9.16 -0.53
C THR A 23 2.89 9.55 -1.87
N ALA A 24 1.81 10.34 -1.84
CA ALA A 24 1.12 10.83 -3.04
C ALA A 24 1.99 11.77 -3.89
N ALA A 25 2.87 12.57 -3.27
CA ALA A 25 3.78 13.46 -3.98
C ALA A 25 4.71 12.73 -4.95
N GLY A 26 5.03 11.46 -4.68
CA GLY A 26 5.83 10.60 -5.56
C GLY A 26 5.03 9.82 -6.61
N ALA A 27 3.69 9.88 -6.57
CA ALA A 27 2.82 9.10 -7.44
C ALA A 27 2.15 9.97 -8.52
N ARG A 28 2.08 9.42 -9.74
CA ARG A 28 1.33 9.93 -10.89
C ARG A 28 0.01 9.19 -11.08
N ARG A 29 -0.12 7.95 -10.59
CA ARG A 29 -1.38 7.20 -10.63
C ARG A 29 -1.73 6.67 -9.25
N ILE A 30 -2.84 7.15 -8.72
CA ILE A 30 -3.31 6.84 -7.36
C ILE A 30 -4.70 6.19 -7.43
N LEU A 31 -4.86 5.06 -6.74
CA LEU A 31 -6.15 4.43 -6.50
C LEU A 31 -6.48 4.53 -5.00
N GLU A 32 -7.68 4.97 -4.69
CA GLU A 32 -8.19 5.04 -3.32
C GLU A 32 -9.46 4.19 -3.20
N PHE A 33 -9.65 3.52 -2.07
CA PHE A 33 -10.93 2.97 -1.64
C PHE A 33 -11.40 3.69 -0.39
N GLY A 34 -12.58 4.31 -0.46
CA GLY A 34 -13.14 5.18 0.58
C GLY A 34 -12.96 6.65 0.22
N ALA A 35 -14.06 7.36 -0.03
CA ALA A 35 -14.05 8.79 -0.32
C ALA A 35 -14.16 9.63 0.96
N GLY A 36 -13.28 10.62 1.15
CA GLY A 36 -13.35 11.44 2.36
C GLY A 36 -12.25 12.50 2.51
N ALA A 37 -11.71 12.60 3.73
CA ALA A 37 -10.62 13.52 4.04
C ALA A 37 -9.32 13.14 3.33
N SER A 38 -9.02 11.84 3.24
CA SER A 38 -7.90 11.29 2.45
C SER A 38 -7.95 11.74 0.98
N THR A 39 -9.11 11.69 0.33
CA THR A 39 -9.26 12.16 -1.06
C THR A 39 -8.83 13.62 -1.22
N GLN A 40 -9.11 14.46 -0.22
CA GLN A 40 -8.72 15.88 -0.20
C GLN A 40 -7.21 16.03 -0.02
N VAL A 41 -6.60 15.22 0.85
CA VAL A 41 -5.14 15.16 1.05
C VAL A 41 -4.43 14.73 -0.24
N LEU A 42 -4.90 13.65 -0.87
CA LEU A 42 -4.37 13.13 -2.14
C LEU A 42 -4.48 14.19 -3.24
N ALA A 43 -5.64 14.83 -3.40
CA ALA A 43 -5.88 15.84 -4.43
C ALA A 43 -4.98 17.09 -4.30
N GLN A 44 -4.55 17.43 -3.08
CA GLN A 44 -3.61 18.54 -2.83
C GLN A 44 -2.15 18.14 -3.01
N SER A 45 -1.81 16.88 -2.74
CA SER A 45 -0.42 16.45 -2.58
C SER A 45 0.11 15.66 -3.78
N ALA A 46 -0.77 15.09 -4.59
CA ALA A 46 -0.38 14.34 -5.77
C ALA A 46 0.37 15.22 -6.78
N SER A 47 1.33 14.61 -7.47
CA SER A 47 2.14 15.28 -8.49
C SER A 47 1.29 15.97 -9.56
N GLU A 48 1.85 16.99 -10.21
CA GLU A 48 1.14 17.68 -11.28
C GLU A 48 0.80 16.71 -12.42
N GLY A 49 -0.46 16.72 -12.86
CA GLY A 49 -0.96 15.79 -13.88
C GLY A 49 -1.28 14.39 -13.36
N ALA A 50 -1.18 14.13 -12.05
CA ALA A 50 -1.52 12.82 -11.51
C ALA A 50 -3.00 12.46 -11.70
N GLU A 51 -3.25 11.20 -12.07
CA GLU A 51 -4.57 10.60 -12.09
C GLU A 51 -4.91 10.10 -10.67
N ILE A 52 -6.07 10.53 -10.15
CA ILE A 52 -6.61 10.05 -8.88
C ILE A 52 -7.96 9.40 -9.14
N VAL A 53 -8.05 8.11 -8.83
CA VAL A 53 -9.28 7.33 -8.90
C VAL A 53 -9.71 6.95 -7.50
N THR A 54 -10.90 7.39 -7.08
CA THR A 54 -11.48 7.05 -5.77
C THR A 54 -12.67 6.13 -5.97
N VAL A 55 -12.60 4.95 -5.37
CA VAL A 55 -13.64 3.93 -5.37
C VAL A 55 -14.50 4.10 -4.12
N GLU A 56 -15.82 4.15 -4.28
CA GLU A 56 -16.74 4.36 -3.15
C GLU A 56 -17.98 3.47 -3.25
N THR A 57 -18.46 2.98 -2.11
CA THR A 57 -19.68 2.18 -1.96
C THR A 57 -20.96 3.02 -1.87
N LYS A 58 -20.87 4.23 -1.32
CA LYS A 58 -21.99 5.10 -0.97
C LYS A 58 -21.94 6.41 -1.77
N PRO A 59 -22.90 6.66 -2.69
CA PRO A 59 -22.95 7.90 -3.47
C PRO A 59 -22.93 9.18 -2.63
N ASP A 60 -23.56 9.18 -1.46
CA ASP A 60 -23.60 10.35 -0.56
C ASP A 60 -22.20 10.79 -0.08
N TRP A 61 -21.27 9.83 0.10
CA TRP A 61 -19.88 10.15 0.44
C TRP A 61 -19.14 10.78 -0.73
N VAL A 62 -19.44 10.36 -1.97
CA VAL A 62 -18.91 11.01 -3.17
C VAL A 62 -19.37 12.47 -3.22
N GLU A 63 -20.67 12.72 -3.06
CA GLU A 63 -21.22 14.08 -3.11
C GLU A 63 -20.69 14.98 -1.98
N ARG A 64 -20.59 14.45 -0.76
CA ARG A 64 -19.99 15.17 0.37
C ARG A 64 -18.52 15.50 0.12
N THR A 65 -17.74 14.55 -0.38
CA THR A 65 -16.32 14.76 -0.70
C THR A 65 -16.14 15.77 -1.82
N ARG A 66 -16.94 15.69 -2.90
CA ARG A 66 -16.95 16.71 -3.96
C ARG A 66 -17.28 18.11 -3.42
N ALA A 67 -18.25 18.22 -2.52
CA ALA A 67 -18.58 19.49 -1.90
C ALA A 67 -17.43 20.04 -1.04
N ASN A 68 -16.71 19.17 -0.32
CA ASN A 68 -15.56 19.58 0.49
C ASN A 68 -14.35 20.00 -0.37
N LEU A 69 -14.07 19.29 -1.48
CA LEU A 69 -13.07 19.71 -2.46
C LEU A 69 -13.37 21.14 -2.97
N ARG A 70 -14.63 21.43 -3.31
CA ARG A 70 -15.07 22.78 -3.72
C ARG A 70 -14.89 23.82 -2.61
N ARG A 71 -15.31 23.51 -1.37
CA ARG A 71 -15.17 24.42 -0.21
C ARG A 71 -13.71 24.78 0.07
N LEU A 72 -12.80 23.83 -0.13
CA LEU A 72 -11.36 24.02 0.07
C LEU A 72 -10.67 24.68 -1.12
N GLY A 73 -11.40 24.93 -2.22
CA GLY A 73 -10.85 25.50 -3.45
C GLY A 73 -9.92 24.54 -4.21
N ILE A 74 -10.02 23.23 -3.95
CA ILE A 74 -9.19 22.21 -4.60
C ILE A 74 -9.74 21.97 -6.01
N ARG A 75 -8.93 22.32 -7.03
CA ARG A 75 -9.31 22.23 -8.45
C ARG A 75 -8.89 20.92 -9.12
N ARG A 76 -8.10 20.09 -8.45
CA ARG A 76 -7.66 18.78 -8.98
C ARG A 76 -8.88 17.92 -9.28
N GLU A 77 -8.92 17.37 -10.48
CA GLU A 77 -9.95 16.41 -10.85
C GLU A 77 -9.72 15.07 -10.15
N VAL A 78 -10.78 14.52 -9.58
CA VAL A 78 -10.80 13.18 -8.98
C VAL A 78 -11.89 12.38 -9.67
N ARG A 79 -11.50 11.21 -10.21
CA ARG A 79 -12.42 10.29 -10.86
C ARG A 79 -13.04 9.38 -9.80
N PHE A 80 -14.33 9.58 -9.52
CA PHE A 80 -15.07 8.72 -8.60
C PHE A 80 -15.70 7.53 -9.35
N VAL A 81 -15.51 6.33 -8.81
CA VAL A 81 -16.01 5.07 -9.39
C VAL A 81 -16.80 4.29 -8.33
N PRO A 82 -17.98 3.72 -8.65
CA PRO A 82 -18.68 2.84 -7.72
C PRO A 82 -17.87 1.58 -7.41
N TYR A 83 -17.85 1.15 -6.15
CA TYR A 83 -17.17 -0.09 -5.74
C TYR A 83 -17.62 -1.31 -6.54
N ARG A 84 -18.94 -1.43 -6.78
CA ARG A 84 -19.49 -2.60 -7.46
C ARG A 84 -18.94 -2.70 -8.89
N GLY A 85 -18.04 -3.65 -9.10
CA GLY A 85 -17.45 -3.92 -10.41
C GLY A 85 -16.33 -2.96 -10.82
N PHE A 86 -15.75 -2.18 -9.89
CA PHE A 86 -14.71 -1.19 -10.19
C PHE A 86 -13.54 -1.79 -11.00
N TRP A 87 -13.15 -3.03 -10.69
CA TRP A 87 -12.09 -3.78 -11.37
C TRP A 87 -12.30 -4.00 -12.88
N ARG A 88 -13.50 -3.74 -13.40
CA ARG A 88 -13.79 -3.80 -14.85
C ARG A 88 -13.50 -2.48 -15.56
N SER A 89 -13.57 -1.35 -14.86
CA SER A 89 -13.48 0.00 -15.43
C SER A 89 -12.26 0.80 -14.98
N VAL A 90 -11.52 0.25 -14.01
CA VAL A 90 -10.31 0.81 -13.43
C VAL A 90 -9.16 -0.12 -13.81
N GLN A 91 -8.11 0.44 -14.41
CA GLN A 91 -6.94 -0.32 -14.89
C GLN A 91 -5.66 0.27 -14.31
N GLY A 92 -4.75 -0.60 -13.87
CA GLY A 92 -3.41 -0.26 -13.42
C GLY A 92 -2.45 0.06 -14.58
N PRO A 93 -1.16 0.28 -14.29
CA PRO A 93 -0.55 0.19 -12.96
C PRO A 93 -0.71 1.49 -12.15
N PHE A 94 -1.07 1.38 -10.87
CA PHE A 94 -1.06 2.46 -9.90
C PHE A 94 0.26 2.43 -9.12
N GLU A 95 0.82 3.59 -8.81
CA GLU A 95 2.05 3.68 -8.00
C GLU A 95 1.73 3.76 -6.51
N MET A 96 0.50 4.18 -6.19
CA MET A 96 -0.03 4.24 -4.84
C MET A 96 -1.46 3.70 -4.82
N ILE A 97 -1.74 2.80 -3.87
CA ILE A 97 -3.09 2.35 -3.56
C ILE A 97 -3.37 2.64 -2.08
N PHE A 98 -4.49 3.26 -1.75
CA PHE A 98 -4.91 3.51 -0.37
C PHE A 98 -6.23 2.79 -0.08
N ASP A 99 -6.24 1.96 0.96
CA ASP A 99 -7.41 1.17 1.39
C ASP A 99 -7.91 1.68 2.75
N ASP A 100 -8.96 2.51 2.68
CA ASP A 100 -9.71 3.04 3.83
C ASP A 100 -11.22 2.88 3.63
N GLY A 101 -11.62 1.91 2.81
CA GLY A 101 -13.02 1.67 2.52
C GLY A 101 -13.76 1.07 3.72
N ILE A 102 -15.01 0.67 3.52
CA ILE A 102 -15.77 -0.02 4.58
C ILE A 102 -15.08 -1.34 4.98
N ASP A 103 -14.86 -1.55 6.28
CA ASP A 103 -14.00 -2.62 6.84
C ASP A 103 -14.20 -4.01 6.21
N ARG A 104 -15.47 -4.39 6.00
CA ARG A 104 -15.85 -5.72 5.51
C ARG A 104 -15.42 -5.99 4.06
N LEU A 105 -15.04 -4.95 3.32
CA LEU A 105 -14.66 -5.03 1.90
C LEU A 105 -13.17 -4.74 1.67
N ARG A 106 -12.42 -4.27 2.67
CA ARG A 106 -10.98 -3.94 2.56
C ARG A 106 -10.16 -5.12 2.02
N ALA A 107 -10.36 -6.30 2.59
CA ALA A 107 -9.67 -7.53 2.15
C ALA A 107 -9.92 -7.86 0.66
N GLU A 108 -11.19 -7.79 0.24
CA GLU A 108 -11.59 -8.06 -1.15
C GLU A 108 -11.04 -6.97 -2.10
N PHE A 109 -11.10 -5.71 -1.68
CA PHE A 109 -10.52 -4.60 -2.43
C PHE A 109 -9.03 -4.81 -2.65
N ALA A 110 -8.27 -5.06 -1.59
CA ALA A 110 -6.83 -5.27 -1.65
C ALA A 110 -6.46 -6.45 -2.57
N GLU A 111 -7.19 -7.57 -2.50
CA GLU A 111 -7.02 -8.72 -3.41
C GLU A 111 -7.20 -8.33 -4.88
N ARG A 112 -8.26 -7.58 -5.19
CA ARG A 112 -8.56 -7.16 -6.56
C ARG A 112 -7.59 -6.07 -7.03
N ALA A 113 -7.13 -5.21 -6.13
CA ALA A 113 -6.31 -4.05 -6.44
C ALA A 113 -4.82 -4.36 -6.51
N TRP A 114 -4.33 -5.39 -5.82
CA TRP A 114 -2.91 -5.75 -5.81
C TRP A 114 -2.31 -6.03 -7.21
N PRO A 115 -2.99 -6.74 -8.14
CA PRO A 115 -2.50 -6.89 -9.51
C PRO A 115 -2.40 -5.55 -10.26
N MET A 116 -3.17 -4.55 -9.86
CA MET A 116 -3.13 -3.20 -10.43
C MET A 116 -2.03 -2.33 -9.81
N LEU A 117 -1.34 -2.77 -8.76
CA LEU A 117 -0.19 -2.07 -8.17
C LEU A 117 1.07 -2.28 -9.01
N ALA A 118 1.75 -1.18 -9.35
CA ALA A 118 3.05 -1.18 -10.01
C ALA A 118 4.11 -1.87 -9.15
N VAL A 119 5.06 -2.55 -9.79
CA VAL A 119 6.32 -2.92 -9.13
C VAL A 119 7.02 -1.63 -8.68
N GLY A 120 7.48 -1.59 -7.42
CA GLY A 120 8.02 -0.40 -6.77
C GLY A 120 6.96 0.51 -6.13
N GLY A 121 5.68 0.32 -6.44
CA GLY A 121 4.57 1.03 -5.80
C GLY A 121 4.27 0.53 -4.39
N CYS A 122 3.35 1.21 -3.71
CA CYS A 122 2.88 0.79 -2.39
C CYS A 122 1.35 0.72 -2.26
N MET A 123 0.89 -0.19 -1.41
CA MET A 123 -0.47 -0.24 -0.89
C MET A 123 -0.45 0.16 0.59
N LEU A 124 -1.28 1.12 0.97
CA LEU A 124 -1.42 1.61 2.34
C LEU A 124 -2.78 1.17 2.88
N PHE A 125 -2.76 0.46 4.00
CA PHE A 125 -3.97 0.04 4.73
C PHE A 125 -4.21 1.00 5.90
N HIS A 126 -5.43 1.52 6.04
CA HIS A 126 -5.78 2.42 7.15
C HIS A 126 -6.21 1.67 8.42
N ASP A 127 -6.26 2.39 9.53
CA ASP A 127 -6.72 1.93 10.85
C ASP A 127 -5.97 0.70 11.42
N THR A 128 -4.76 0.39 10.96
CA THR A 128 -4.04 -0.83 11.33
C THR A 128 -3.45 -0.84 12.75
N ARG A 129 -3.72 0.20 13.55
CA ARG A 129 -3.57 0.10 15.02
C ARG A 129 -4.73 -0.64 15.69
N ARG A 130 -5.82 -0.86 14.98
CA ARG A 130 -6.90 -1.75 15.40
C ARG A 130 -6.50 -3.19 15.04
N PRO A 131 -6.55 -4.14 15.99
CA PRO A 131 -6.11 -5.53 15.73
C PRO A 131 -6.80 -6.21 14.55
N ARG A 132 -8.07 -5.84 14.27
CA ARG A 132 -8.84 -6.38 13.15
C ARG A 132 -8.26 -5.94 11.80
N ASP A 133 -7.99 -4.65 11.64
CA ASP A 133 -7.45 -4.08 10.41
C ASP A 133 -5.99 -4.47 10.19
N ALA A 134 -5.19 -4.53 11.26
CA ALA A 134 -3.84 -5.10 11.22
C ALA A 134 -3.84 -6.52 10.65
N ARG A 135 -4.78 -7.36 11.10
CA ARG A 135 -4.92 -8.74 10.60
C ARG A 135 -5.30 -8.79 9.13
N THR A 136 -6.15 -7.88 8.65
CA THR A 136 -6.48 -7.76 7.22
C THR A 136 -5.23 -7.49 6.40
N ALA A 137 -4.43 -6.49 6.78
CA ALA A 137 -3.18 -6.16 6.08
C ALA A 137 -2.16 -7.31 6.11
N LEU A 138 -1.94 -7.93 7.28
CA LEU A 138 -0.97 -9.02 7.43
C LEU A 138 -1.37 -10.29 6.67
N ARG A 139 -2.66 -10.64 6.64
CA ARG A 139 -3.14 -11.77 5.80
C ARG A 139 -3.00 -11.48 4.32
N HIS A 140 -3.16 -10.22 3.91
CA HIS A 140 -2.88 -9.84 2.53
C HIS A 140 -1.40 -10.03 2.20
N VAL A 141 -0.50 -9.52 3.05
CA VAL A 141 0.96 -9.72 2.94
C VAL A 141 1.32 -11.20 2.85
N GLU A 142 0.79 -12.04 3.74
CA GLU A 142 1.01 -13.50 3.73
C GLU A 142 0.62 -14.12 2.37
N ARG A 143 -0.49 -13.69 1.77
CA ARG A 143 -0.97 -14.22 0.49
C ARG A 143 -0.07 -13.85 -0.69
N VAL A 144 0.49 -12.65 -0.68
CA VAL A 144 1.28 -12.10 -1.80
C VAL A 144 2.77 -12.00 -1.49
N PHE A 145 3.26 -12.74 -0.49
CA PHE A 145 4.57 -12.55 0.12
C PHE A 145 5.76 -12.58 -0.85
N LEU A 146 5.67 -13.34 -1.95
CA LEU A 146 6.70 -13.38 -2.99
C LEU A 146 6.83 -12.05 -3.78
N GLU A 147 5.79 -11.22 -3.74
CA GLU A 147 5.73 -9.89 -4.36
C GLU A 147 5.92 -8.76 -3.35
N VAL A 148 6.19 -9.05 -2.07
CA VAL A 148 6.35 -8.03 -1.02
C VAL A 148 7.82 -7.65 -0.88
N ALA A 149 8.13 -6.37 -1.12
CA ALA A 149 9.48 -5.81 -0.95
C ALA A 149 9.74 -5.41 0.51
N SER A 150 8.75 -4.76 1.13
CA SER A 150 8.82 -4.36 2.53
C SER A 150 7.44 -4.13 3.12
N VAL A 151 7.35 -4.23 4.45
CA VAL A 151 6.16 -3.91 5.24
C VAL A 151 6.57 -2.96 6.35
N HIS A 152 5.92 -1.81 6.44
CA HIS A 152 6.11 -0.84 7.51
C HIS A 152 4.80 -0.71 8.29
N LEU A 153 4.79 -1.17 9.54
CA LEU A 153 3.64 -1.06 10.42
C LEU A 153 3.69 0.28 11.16
N ASN A 154 2.62 1.07 11.04
CA ASN A 154 2.40 2.33 11.75
C ASN A 154 3.58 3.33 11.66
N PRO A 155 4.18 3.54 10.48
CA PRO A 155 5.36 4.38 10.34
C PRO A 155 5.04 5.82 10.77
N GLU A 156 6.01 6.45 11.42
CA GLU A 156 5.96 7.86 11.84
C GLU A 156 4.75 8.20 12.72
N GLY A 157 4.27 7.24 13.51
CA GLY A 157 3.15 7.49 14.40
C GLY A 157 1.77 7.42 13.73
N SER A 158 1.70 7.06 12.44
CA SER A 158 0.44 6.87 11.71
C SER A 158 -0.34 5.63 12.15
N ASN A 159 -1.61 5.57 11.76
CA ASN A 159 -2.48 4.39 11.82
C ASN A 159 -2.39 3.54 10.54
N LEU A 160 -1.37 3.75 9.70
CA LEU A 160 -1.24 3.06 8.42
C LEU A 160 -0.32 1.84 8.49
N THR A 161 -0.58 0.82 7.68
CA THR A 161 0.43 -0.16 7.27
C THR A 161 0.77 0.07 5.81
N VAL A 162 2.06 0.23 5.51
CA VAL A 162 2.55 0.42 4.14
C VAL A 162 3.21 -0.86 3.65
N VAL A 163 2.69 -1.42 2.57
CA VAL A 163 3.24 -2.60 1.89
C VAL A 163 3.80 -2.16 0.55
N ARG A 164 5.10 -2.36 0.32
CA ARG A 164 5.75 -2.08 -0.97
C ARG A 164 5.80 -3.35 -1.83
N LYS A 165 5.53 -3.18 -3.12
CA LYS A 165 5.52 -4.28 -4.09
C LYS A 165 6.87 -4.39 -4.80
N GLN A 166 7.34 -5.62 -4.99
CA GLN A 166 8.44 -5.98 -5.89
C GLN A 166 7.96 -6.91 -7.00
N ALA A 167 8.84 -7.18 -7.98
CA ALA A 167 8.62 -8.28 -8.90
C ALA A 167 8.56 -9.61 -8.11
N PRO A 168 7.70 -10.58 -8.49
CA PRO A 168 7.62 -11.87 -7.82
C PRO A 168 9.00 -12.54 -7.75
N GLN A 169 9.42 -12.96 -6.56
CA GLN A 169 10.64 -13.73 -6.35
C GLN A 169 10.27 -15.19 -6.09
N ALA A 170 10.81 -16.12 -6.87
CA ALA A 170 10.62 -17.54 -6.59
C ALA A 170 11.41 -17.94 -5.34
N TYR A 171 10.91 -18.93 -4.60
CA TYR A 171 11.69 -19.57 -3.56
C TYR A 171 12.91 -20.26 -4.18
N VAL A 172 14.08 -20.06 -3.56
CA VAL A 172 15.34 -20.70 -3.94
C VAL A 172 15.88 -21.43 -2.72
N ASP A 173 16.06 -22.74 -2.83
CA ASP A 173 16.85 -23.49 -1.86
C ASP A 173 18.33 -23.21 -2.14
N TRP A 174 18.92 -22.33 -1.34
CA TRP A 174 20.32 -21.92 -1.51
C TRP A 174 21.30 -23.07 -1.31
N ASN A 175 20.96 -24.09 -0.52
CA ASN A 175 21.85 -25.24 -0.36
C ASN A 175 21.99 -26.01 -1.67
N VAL A 176 20.89 -26.14 -2.42
CA VAL A 176 20.91 -26.77 -3.75
C VAL A 176 21.51 -25.82 -4.79
N ALA A 177 21.08 -24.55 -4.81
CA ALA A 177 21.49 -23.59 -5.83
C ALA A 177 22.99 -23.27 -5.79
N GLU A 178 23.60 -23.28 -4.60
CA GLU A 178 25.04 -23.06 -4.41
C GLU A 178 25.84 -24.37 -4.44
N GLY A 179 25.19 -25.53 -4.66
CA GLY A 179 25.86 -26.83 -4.72
C GLY A 179 26.48 -27.27 -3.39
N ARG A 180 25.89 -26.85 -2.26
CA ARG A 180 26.45 -27.11 -0.93
C ARG A 180 26.37 -28.58 -0.58
N ALA A 181 27.46 -29.11 -0.04
CA ALA A 181 27.50 -30.42 0.57
C ALA A 181 26.68 -30.44 1.87
N ARG A 182 26.11 -31.60 2.21
CA ARG A 182 25.23 -31.78 3.38
C ARG A 182 25.81 -31.28 4.71
N TRP A 183 27.13 -31.36 4.88
CA TRP A 183 27.80 -30.91 6.09
C TRP A 183 27.85 -29.37 6.20
N GLU A 184 27.84 -28.65 5.08
CA GLU A 184 27.92 -27.18 5.06
C GLU A 184 26.65 -26.52 5.63
N TYR A 185 25.53 -27.25 5.66
CA TYR A 185 24.26 -26.78 6.21
C TYR A 185 23.72 -27.70 7.33
N GLY A 186 24.60 -28.47 7.98
CA GLY A 186 24.30 -29.14 9.26
C GLY A 186 23.54 -30.46 9.15
N HIS A 187 23.53 -31.11 7.98
CA HIS A 187 22.86 -32.41 7.75
C HIS A 187 23.83 -33.60 7.62
N ALA A 188 25.12 -33.40 7.91
CA ALA A 188 26.18 -34.42 8.00
C ALA A 188 27.39 -33.86 8.78
N ASP A 189 28.29 -34.74 9.23
CA ASP A 189 29.57 -34.33 9.81
C ASP A 189 30.49 -33.75 8.72
N PRO A 190 31.28 -32.71 9.02
CA PRO A 190 32.28 -32.20 8.10
C PRO A 190 33.34 -33.27 7.82
N PRO A 191 33.97 -33.26 6.64
CA PRO A 191 35.05 -34.18 6.33
C PRO A 191 36.22 -34.00 7.33
N PRO A 192 36.87 -35.09 7.78
CA PRO A 192 38.03 -35.00 8.66
C PRO A 192 39.13 -34.11 8.06
N GLY A 193 39.78 -33.30 8.91
CA GLY A 193 40.88 -32.42 8.49
C GLY A 193 40.46 -31.15 7.74
N LEU A 194 39.16 -30.86 7.61
CA LEU A 194 38.63 -29.67 6.95
C LEU A 194 39.25 -28.35 7.46
N TRP A 195 39.54 -28.28 8.77
CA TRP A 195 40.06 -27.09 9.43
C TRP A 195 41.59 -27.09 9.59
N GLY A 196 42.27 -28.05 8.96
CA GLY A 196 43.72 -28.18 9.07
C GLY A 196 44.14 -28.48 10.50
N ASP A 197 43.74 -29.64 11.03
CA ASP A 197 44.43 -30.18 12.19
C ASP A 197 45.87 -30.48 11.74
N LYS A 198 46.82 -29.63 12.17
CA LYS A 198 48.23 -30.01 12.12
C LYS A 198 48.40 -31.20 13.08
N PRO A 199 49.13 -32.25 12.65
CA PRO A 199 49.50 -33.33 13.56
C PRO A 199 50.29 -32.82 14.76
#